data_AF-A0A6P0YZ51-F1
#
_entry.id   AF-A0A6P0YZ51-F1
#
_cell.length_a   1.000
_cell.length_b   1.000
_cell.length_c   1.000
_cell.angle_alpha   90.00
_cell.angle_beta   90.00
_cell.angle_gamma   90.00
#
_symmetry.space_group_name_H-M   'P 1'
#
loop_
_entity.id
_entity.type
_entity.pdbx_description
1 polymer ?
#
loop_
_entity_poly.entity_id
_entity_poly.type
_entity_poly.pdbx_seq_one_letter_code
_entity_poly.pdbx_strand_id
1 'polypeptide(L)'
;MPATITRVSATQADGNAIATNGHYKAGVTITIEVEFSESVTVEPGSGTPTLALETGDTDQVATYVSGSGTDILKFQYTIQEGDDTSALDYASESALSLNGRIIQSGGEDAILTLPTVGTENSIAGSNTIVVDTEAPTFDIDPDGVAMGETARPEPGASVGLAEFEYLLEDALKTDNYTDSNDLVLTTPSQKDGDLFPIGTTTLEYTLTDRAGNSATDVILITVYDRESPTIVVPNTFTIFLGEDGTRRTHAGFRRRRARHS
;
A
#
# COMPACT_ATOMS: atom_id res chain seq x y z
N MET A 1 -49.63 -9.85 -4.40
CA MET A 1 -48.70 -11.00 -4.33
C MET A 1 -47.65 -10.59 -3.31
N PRO A 2 -47.01 -11.51 -2.58
CA PRO A 2 -45.88 -11.13 -1.74
C PRO A 2 -44.80 -10.43 -2.56
N ALA A 3 -44.16 -9.41 -1.98
CA ALA A 3 -43.01 -8.77 -2.60
C ALA A 3 -41.86 -9.79 -2.74
N THR A 4 -41.16 -9.79 -3.88
CA THR A 4 -40.02 -10.68 -4.14
C THR A 4 -38.77 -9.86 -4.38
N ILE A 5 -37.61 -10.35 -3.98
CA ILE A 5 -36.33 -9.72 -4.35
C ILE A 5 -36.08 -9.97 -5.84
N THR A 6 -35.82 -8.89 -6.59
CA THR A 6 -35.62 -8.93 -8.04
C THR A 6 -34.17 -8.74 -8.44
N ARG A 7 -33.40 -8.00 -7.63
CA ARG A 7 -31.99 -7.69 -7.89
C ARG A 7 -31.26 -7.34 -6.61
N VAL A 8 -29.97 -7.64 -6.58
CA VAL A 8 -29.04 -7.11 -5.59
C VAL A 8 -27.88 -6.45 -6.33
N SER A 9 -27.56 -5.21 -5.98
CA SER A 9 -26.45 -4.45 -6.57
C SER A 9 -25.69 -3.69 -5.50
N ALA A 10 -24.58 -3.06 -5.87
CA ALA A 10 -23.79 -2.23 -4.97
C ALA A 10 -23.65 -0.78 -5.46
N THR A 11 -23.70 0.16 -4.51
CA THR A 11 -23.49 1.62 -4.64
C THR A 11 -22.58 2.11 -3.48
N GLN A 12 -21.97 3.31 -3.54
CA GLN A 12 -21.24 3.87 -2.38
C GLN A 12 -22.10 4.87 -1.59
N ALA A 13 -21.71 5.07 -0.34
CA ALA A 13 -22.46 5.75 0.71
C ALA A 13 -22.12 7.24 0.95
N ASP A 14 -21.20 7.88 0.23
CA ASP A 14 -20.63 9.17 0.66
C ASP A 14 -20.82 10.38 -0.29
N GLY A 15 -21.73 10.29 -1.26
CA GLY A 15 -22.06 11.43 -2.12
C GLY A 15 -21.00 11.78 -3.16
N ASN A 16 -19.93 10.98 -3.25
CA ASN A 16 -19.17 10.83 -4.47
C ASN A 16 -19.80 9.66 -5.26
N ALA A 17 -20.23 9.91 -6.49
CA ALA A 17 -21.16 9.04 -7.21
C ALA A 17 -20.53 7.75 -7.78
N ILE A 18 -19.87 6.94 -6.93
CA ILE A 18 -19.12 5.76 -7.33
C ILE A 18 -19.13 4.72 -6.19
N ALA A 19 -20.04 3.74 -6.16
CA ALA A 19 -19.47 2.38 -6.22
C ALA A 19 -19.48 2.05 -7.69
N THR A 20 -18.46 2.50 -8.40
CA THR A 20 -18.20 1.92 -9.70
C THR A 20 -17.61 0.55 -9.46
N ASN A 21 -17.79 -0.29 -10.44
CA ASN A 21 -16.79 -1.25 -10.85
C ASN A 21 -15.36 -0.78 -10.50
N GLY A 22 -14.57 -1.60 -9.82
CA GLY A 22 -13.26 -1.22 -9.29
C GLY A 22 -12.65 -2.22 -8.31
N HIS A 23 -11.43 -1.92 -7.87
CA HIS A 23 -10.70 -2.66 -6.84
C HIS A 23 -10.71 -1.85 -5.56
N TYR A 24 -10.91 -2.50 -4.42
CA TYR A 24 -11.10 -1.83 -3.14
C TYR A 24 -10.34 -2.54 -2.04
N LYS A 25 -9.62 -1.76 -1.24
CA LYS A 25 -8.92 -2.22 -0.04
C LYS A 25 -9.74 -2.06 1.23
N ALA A 26 -9.15 -2.51 2.34
CA ALA A 26 -9.72 -2.42 3.68
C ALA A 26 -10.09 -0.98 4.06
N GLY A 27 -11.17 -0.85 4.84
CA GLY A 27 -11.73 0.41 5.32
C GLY A 27 -12.72 1.09 4.36
N VAL A 28 -12.83 0.65 3.11
CA VAL A 28 -13.86 1.15 2.19
C VAL A 28 -15.22 0.58 2.57
N THR A 29 -16.25 1.44 2.58
CA THR A 29 -17.64 1.03 2.84
C THR A 29 -18.44 0.92 1.55
N ILE A 30 -18.97 -0.27 1.30
CA ILE A 30 -19.85 -0.61 0.18
C ILE A 30 -21.29 -0.62 0.68
N THR A 31 -22.18 0.09 -0.02
CA THR A 31 -23.63 -0.01 0.18
C THR A 31 -24.18 -1.05 -0.77
N ILE A 32 -24.93 -2.00 -0.24
CA ILE A 32 -25.61 -3.04 -1.02
C ILE A 32 -27.09 -2.68 -1.07
N GLU A 33 -27.65 -2.64 -2.27
CA GLU A 33 -29.04 -2.33 -2.55
C GLU A 33 -29.77 -3.63 -2.90
N VAL A 34 -30.73 -4.01 -2.05
CA VAL A 34 -31.62 -5.15 -2.25
C VAL A 34 -32.94 -4.61 -2.78
N GLU A 35 -33.20 -4.82 -4.07
CA GLU A 35 -34.40 -4.36 -4.78
C GLU A 35 -35.50 -5.40 -4.72
N PHE A 36 -36.70 -4.96 -4.37
CA PHE A 36 -37.93 -5.74 -4.32
C PHE A 36 -38.85 -5.37 -5.49
N SER A 37 -39.79 -6.25 -5.81
CA SER A 37 -40.81 -6.03 -6.86
C SER A 37 -41.80 -4.90 -6.57
N GLU A 38 -41.85 -4.45 -5.32
CA GLU A 38 -42.70 -3.37 -4.82
C GLU A 38 -42.14 -2.82 -3.50
N SER A 39 -42.66 -1.69 -3.03
CA SER A 39 -42.25 -1.10 -1.75
C SER A 39 -42.46 -2.05 -0.58
N VAL A 40 -41.45 -2.22 0.26
CA VAL A 40 -41.50 -3.05 1.47
C VAL A 40 -41.27 -2.22 2.73
N THR A 41 -41.88 -2.64 3.83
CA THR A 41 -41.66 -2.08 5.16
C THR A 41 -40.84 -3.05 6.00
N VAL A 42 -39.77 -2.55 6.61
CA VAL A 42 -39.04 -3.28 7.66
C VAL A 42 -39.70 -2.93 8.99
N GLU A 43 -40.45 -3.88 9.56
CA GLU A 43 -41.25 -3.62 10.75
C GLU A 43 -40.38 -3.25 11.97
N PRO A 44 -40.83 -2.31 12.83
CA PRO A 44 -40.14 -1.96 14.07
C PRO A 44 -40.04 -3.18 15.01
N GLY A 45 -38.93 -3.30 15.74
CA GLY A 45 -38.65 -4.47 16.57
C GLY A 45 -37.21 -4.54 17.05
N SER A 46 -36.82 -5.66 17.66
CA SER A 46 -35.42 -5.98 18.02
C SER A 46 -34.71 -6.70 16.87
N GLY A 47 -33.38 -6.59 16.81
CA GLY A 47 -32.56 -7.17 15.74
C GLY A 47 -32.43 -6.26 14.54
N THR A 48 -31.54 -6.62 13.62
CA THR A 48 -31.27 -5.86 12.38
C THR A 48 -31.07 -6.88 11.26
N PRO A 49 -31.77 -6.75 10.12
CA PRO A 49 -31.54 -7.66 9.00
C PRO A 49 -30.08 -7.60 8.54
N THR A 50 -29.55 -8.74 8.12
CA THR A 50 -28.17 -8.89 7.67
C THR A 50 -28.10 -9.69 6.38
N LEU A 51 -27.11 -9.39 5.54
CA LEU A 51 -26.82 -10.12 4.32
C LEU A 51 -25.39 -10.68 4.43
N ALA A 52 -25.24 -12.00 4.39
CA ALA A 52 -23.93 -12.64 4.35
C ALA A 52 -23.30 -12.47 2.96
N LEU A 53 -22.03 -12.05 2.92
CA LEU A 53 -21.25 -11.80 1.71
C LEU A 53 -20.16 -12.85 1.55
N GLU A 54 -19.87 -13.19 0.29
CA GLU A 54 -18.72 -13.99 -0.10
C GLU A 54 -17.54 -13.04 -0.34
N THR A 55 -16.64 -12.99 0.65
CA THR A 55 -15.53 -12.02 0.72
C THR A 55 -14.17 -12.70 0.74
N GLY A 56 -14.09 -13.99 0.38
CA GLY A 56 -12.86 -14.78 0.39
C GLY A 56 -12.90 -15.90 1.43
N ASP A 57 -11.78 -16.16 2.10
CA ASP A 57 -11.69 -17.26 3.07
C ASP A 57 -12.65 -17.11 4.25
N THR A 58 -12.98 -15.87 4.63
CA THR A 58 -13.95 -15.55 5.69
C THR A 58 -15.07 -14.67 5.13
N ASP A 59 -16.28 -15.19 5.20
CA ASP A 59 -17.49 -14.45 4.84
C ASP A 59 -17.81 -13.35 5.84
N GLN A 60 -18.05 -12.15 5.32
CA GLN A 60 -18.46 -10.99 6.10
C GLN A 60 -19.96 -10.75 6.04
N VAL A 61 -20.44 -9.79 6.83
CA VAL A 61 -21.86 -9.48 6.94
C VAL A 61 -22.12 -8.00 6.65
N ALA A 62 -23.00 -7.72 5.69
CA ALA A 62 -23.59 -6.41 5.50
C ALA A 62 -24.82 -6.22 6.41
N THR A 63 -24.94 -5.04 7.01
CA THR A 63 -26.02 -4.73 7.97
C THR A 63 -27.01 -3.74 7.38
N TYR A 64 -28.31 -3.99 7.54
CA TYR A 64 -29.38 -3.08 7.11
C TYR A 64 -29.24 -1.69 7.75
N VAL A 65 -29.37 -0.63 6.93
CA VAL A 65 -29.25 0.76 7.38
C VAL A 65 -30.45 1.65 7.02
N SER A 66 -31.09 1.46 5.86
CA SER A 66 -32.19 2.33 5.42
C SER A 66 -33.02 1.73 4.27
N GLY A 67 -34.06 2.44 3.82
CA GLY A 67 -34.90 2.04 2.67
C GLY A 67 -36.27 1.47 3.04
N SER A 68 -36.65 1.43 4.33
CA SER A 68 -38.01 1.02 4.70
C SER A 68 -39.04 1.97 4.10
N GLY A 69 -40.10 1.42 3.50
CA GLY A 69 -41.12 2.16 2.77
C GLY A 69 -40.79 2.37 1.28
N THR A 70 -39.61 1.93 0.83
CA THR A 70 -39.22 1.92 -0.60
C THR A 70 -39.10 0.48 -1.11
N ASP A 71 -38.93 0.33 -2.41
CA ASP A 71 -38.64 -0.94 -3.08
C ASP A 71 -37.16 -1.35 -2.93
N ILE A 72 -36.29 -0.44 -2.50
CA ILE A 72 -34.87 -0.73 -2.27
C ILE A 72 -34.55 -0.66 -0.78
N LEU A 73 -34.03 -1.74 -0.21
CA LEU A 73 -33.41 -1.76 1.11
C LEU A 73 -31.90 -1.65 0.98
N LYS A 74 -31.28 -0.80 1.82
CA LYS A 74 -29.84 -0.56 1.81
C LYS A 74 -29.17 -1.25 2.98
N PHE A 75 -28.11 -1.98 2.70
CA PHE A 75 -27.21 -2.62 3.65
C PHE A 75 -25.82 -2.01 3.51
N GLN A 76 -25.02 -2.00 4.57
CA GLN A 76 -23.64 -1.51 4.54
C GLN A 76 -22.68 -2.59 5.00
N TYR A 77 -21.58 -2.69 4.26
CA TYR A 77 -20.43 -3.54 4.54
C TYR A 77 -19.17 -2.69 4.45
N THR A 78 -18.31 -2.77 5.47
CA THR A 78 -16.98 -2.16 5.44
C THR A 78 -15.96 -3.26 5.29
N ILE A 79 -15.15 -3.17 4.23
CA ILE A 79 -14.09 -4.15 3.94
C ILE A 79 -13.11 -4.20 5.12
N GLN A 80 -12.85 -5.39 5.61
CA GLN A 80 -11.91 -5.70 6.69
C GLN A 80 -10.59 -6.19 6.10
N GLU A 81 -9.54 -6.20 6.92
CA GLU A 81 -8.25 -6.80 6.54
C GLU A 81 -8.41 -8.32 6.32
N GLY A 82 -7.86 -8.84 5.23
CA GLY A 82 -7.95 -10.25 4.85
C GLY A 82 -9.23 -10.64 4.10
N ASP A 83 -10.09 -9.68 3.77
CA ASP A 83 -11.18 -9.90 2.82
C ASP A 83 -10.60 -9.77 1.40
N ASP A 84 -10.74 -10.79 0.57
CA ASP A 84 -10.09 -10.89 -0.74
C ASP A 84 -10.98 -11.70 -1.70
N THR A 85 -11.53 -11.03 -2.72
CA THR A 85 -12.39 -11.67 -3.73
C THR A 85 -12.32 -10.97 -5.07
N SER A 86 -12.26 -11.75 -6.16
CA SER A 86 -12.28 -11.25 -7.53
C SER A 86 -13.67 -10.79 -8.00
N ALA A 87 -14.73 -11.16 -7.29
CA ALA A 87 -16.08 -10.74 -7.59
C ALA A 87 -16.94 -10.81 -6.32
N LEU A 88 -17.14 -9.67 -5.67
CA LEU A 88 -18.00 -9.57 -4.49
C LEU A 88 -19.44 -10.02 -4.82
N ASP A 89 -19.98 -10.94 -4.02
CA ASP A 89 -21.37 -11.35 -4.08
C ASP A 89 -21.92 -11.67 -2.68
N TYR A 90 -23.19 -12.05 -2.59
CA TYR A 90 -23.74 -12.67 -1.39
C TYR A 90 -23.47 -14.18 -1.37
N ALA A 91 -23.32 -14.75 -0.17
CA ALA A 91 -22.86 -16.13 0.02
C ALA A 91 -23.80 -17.20 -0.58
N SER A 92 -25.11 -16.92 -0.70
CA SER A 92 -26.10 -17.83 -1.31
C SER A 92 -27.45 -17.17 -1.55
N GLU A 93 -28.35 -17.84 -2.28
CA GLU A 93 -29.75 -17.40 -2.50
C GLU A 93 -30.57 -17.23 -1.20
N SER A 94 -30.07 -17.69 -0.05
CA SER A 94 -30.69 -17.57 1.28
C SER A 94 -29.87 -16.73 2.27
N ALA A 95 -28.90 -15.95 1.78
CA ALA A 95 -27.99 -15.17 2.62
C ALA A 95 -28.64 -14.02 3.41
N LEU A 96 -29.86 -13.62 3.07
CA LEU A 96 -30.60 -12.59 3.78
C LEU A 96 -31.26 -13.15 5.04
N SER A 97 -30.77 -12.75 6.21
CA SER A 97 -31.36 -13.08 7.51
C SER A 97 -32.12 -11.89 8.09
N LEU A 98 -33.34 -12.12 8.57
CA LEU A 98 -34.15 -11.08 9.23
C LEU A 98 -33.75 -10.81 10.68
N ASN A 99 -33.05 -11.74 11.33
CA ASN A 99 -32.63 -11.64 12.73
C ASN A 99 -33.76 -11.19 13.68
N GLY A 100 -34.96 -11.76 13.52
CA GLY A 100 -36.13 -11.44 14.34
C GLY A 100 -36.98 -10.27 13.85
N ARG A 101 -36.65 -9.65 12.71
CA ARG A 101 -37.50 -8.68 12.01
C ARG A 101 -38.50 -9.36 11.06
N ILE A 102 -39.38 -8.54 10.50
CA ILE A 102 -40.31 -8.87 9.41
C ILE A 102 -40.12 -7.82 8.31
N ILE A 103 -40.08 -8.29 7.07
CA ILE A 103 -40.13 -7.44 5.87
C ILE A 103 -41.43 -7.80 5.15
N GLN A 104 -42.30 -6.83 4.93
CA GLN A 104 -43.63 -7.07 4.34
C GLN A 104 -44.03 -5.98 3.35
N SER A 105 -44.91 -6.32 2.41
CA SER A 105 -45.66 -5.36 1.59
C SER A 105 -47.16 -5.57 1.81
N GLY A 106 -47.91 -4.49 2.08
CA GLY A 106 -49.37 -4.56 2.22
C GLY A 106 -49.89 -5.50 3.32
N GLY A 107 -49.06 -5.87 4.30
CA GLY A 107 -49.40 -6.82 5.38
C GLY A 107 -49.03 -8.28 5.09
N GLU A 108 -48.39 -8.56 3.95
CA GLU A 108 -47.93 -9.91 3.57
C GLU A 108 -46.40 -9.98 3.64
N ASP A 109 -45.86 -11.03 4.27
CA ASP A 109 -44.42 -11.26 4.38
C ASP A 109 -43.76 -11.39 2.99
N ALA A 110 -42.63 -10.72 2.79
CA ALA A 110 -41.89 -10.77 1.53
C ALA A 110 -41.19 -12.13 1.33
N ILE A 111 -41.01 -12.53 0.07
CA ILE A 111 -40.18 -13.66 -0.33
C ILE A 111 -38.73 -13.20 -0.42
N LEU A 112 -37.87 -13.78 0.42
CA LEU A 112 -36.48 -13.35 0.62
C LEU A 112 -35.44 -14.14 -0.20
N THR A 113 -35.90 -15.02 -1.09
CA THR A 113 -34.99 -15.73 -2.00
C THR A 113 -34.30 -14.70 -2.89
N LEU A 114 -32.97 -14.64 -2.79
CA LEU A 114 -32.14 -13.77 -3.62
C LEU A 114 -31.99 -14.37 -5.01
N PRO A 115 -31.68 -13.56 -6.04
CA PRO A 115 -31.31 -14.08 -7.36
C PRO A 115 -30.17 -15.09 -7.28
N THR A 116 -30.00 -15.92 -8.32
CA THR A 116 -28.87 -16.84 -8.38
C THR A 116 -27.55 -16.05 -8.46
N VAL A 117 -26.59 -16.42 -7.60
CA VAL A 117 -25.25 -15.82 -7.54
C VAL A 117 -24.54 -15.84 -8.90
N GLY A 118 -23.79 -14.79 -9.22
CA GLY A 118 -23.09 -14.62 -10.49
C GLY A 118 -23.97 -14.38 -11.74
N THR A 119 -25.30 -14.31 -11.61
CA THR A 119 -26.20 -13.93 -12.72
C THR A 119 -26.42 -12.42 -12.80
N GLU A 120 -27.01 -11.92 -13.88
CA GLU A 120 -27.23 -10.48 -14.13
C GLU A 120 -27.87 -9.70 -12.97
N ASN A 121 -28.67 -10.37 -12.12
CA ASN A 121 -29.39 -9.76 -11.01
C ASN A 121 -28.71 -9.95 -9.63
N SER A 122 -27.54 -10.60 -9.60
CA SER A 122 -26.67 -10.68 -8.42
C SER A 122 -25.67 -9.52 -8.39
N ILE A 123 -24.94 -9.34 -7.28
CA ILE A 123 -23.95 -8.25 -7.19
C ILE A 123 -22.85 -8.49 -8.23
N ALA A 124 -22.32 -9.71 -8.33
CA ALA A 124 -21.26 -10.05 -9.26
C ALA A 124 -21.66 -9.96 -10.75
N GLY A 125 -22.95 -10.05 -11.07
CA GLY A 125 -23.45 -9.85 -12.44
C GLY A 125 -23.85 -8.41 -12.77
N SER A 126 -24.16 -7.59 -11.77
CA SER A 126 -24.52 -6.17 -11.93
C SER A 126 -23.34 -5.22 -11.76
N ASN A 127 -22.30 -5.64 -11.03
CA ASN A 127 -21.12 -4.86 -10.67
C ASN A 127 -19.84 -5.68 -10.91
N THR A 128 -18.71 -5.03 -11.18
CA THR A 128 -17.38 -5.66 -11.20
C THR A 128 -16.54 -5.13 -10.04
N ILE A 129 -16.84 -5.63 -8.84
CA ILE A 129 -16.18 -5.23 -7.59
C ILE A 129 -15.19 -6.30 -7.20
N VAL A 130 -13.92 -5.92 -7.18
CA VAL A 130 -12.83 -6.72 -6.62
C VAL A 130 -12.51 -6.15 -5.24
N VAL A 131 -12.43 -7.02 -4.24
CA VAL A 131 -11.90 -6.68 -2.93
C VAL A 131 -10.51 -7.26 -2.86
N ASP A 132 -9.55 -6.40 -2.55
CA ASP A 132 -8.13 -6.73 -2.54
C ASP A 132 -7.46 -5.96 -1.40
N THR A 133 -7.13 -6.69 -0.34
CA THR A 133 -6.53 -6.17 0.88
C THR A 133 -5.07 -6.57 1.03
N GLU A 134 -4.56 -7.37 0.08
CA GLU A 134 -3.17 -7.82 0.08
C GLU A 134 -2.27 -6.75 -0.55
N ALA A 135 -1.09 -6.53 0.03
CA ALA A 135 -0.09 -5.69 -0.60
C ALA A 135 0.60 -6.45 -1.73
N PRO A 136 1.02 -5.78 -2.80
CA PRO A 136 1.74 -6.45 -3.88
C PRO A 136 3.07 -7.00 -3.36
N THR A 137 3.56 -8.07 -3.97
CA THR A 137 4.94 -8.53 -3.74
C THR A 137 5.89 -7.71 -4.59
N PHE A 138 6.88 -7.11 -3.94
CA PHE A 138 7.90 -6.30 -4.59
C PHE A 138 9.29 -6.70 -4.09
N ASP A 139 10.15 -7.09 -5.02
CA ASP A 139 11.55 -7.40 -4.75
C ASP A 139 12.39 -6.70 -5.81
N ILE A 140 13.16 -5.69 -5.38
CA ILE A 140 14.07 -4.92 -6.23
C ILE A 140 15.46 -5.53 -6.29
N ASP A 141 15.70 -6.74 -5.79
CA ASP A 141 16.95 -7.47 -6.01
C ASP A 141 16.73 -8.98 -5.81
N PRO A 142 15.92 -9.62 -6.68
CA PRO A 142 15.55 -11.02 -6.48
C PRO A 142 16.75 -11.99 -6.56
N ASP A 143 17.83 -11.58 -7.21
CA ASP A 143 19.07 -12.34 -7.31
C ASP A 143 20.07 -12.03 -6.17
N GLY A 144 19.76 -11.05 -5.31
CA GLY A 144 20.58 -10.67 -4.15
C GLY A 144 21.98 -10.17 -4.52
N VAL A 145 22.14 -9.55 -5.70
CA VAL A 145 23.42 -8.99 -6.14
C VAL A 145 23.67 -7.69 -5.38
N ALA A 146 24.12 -7.87 -4.13
CA ALA A 146 24.49 -6.88 -3.12
C ALA A 146 24.44 -5.41 -3.57
N MET A 147 23.41 -4.70 -3.12
CA MET A 147 23.30 -3.26 -3.25
C MET A 147 24.32 -2.57 -2.35
N GLY A 148 25.44 -2.20 -2.95
CA GLY A 148 26.58 -1.63 -2.27
C GLY A 148 27.66 -1.19 -3.24
N GLU A 149 27.35 -0.21 -4.09
CA GLU A 149 28.35 0.36 -4.99
C GLU A 149 29.25 1.36 -4.25
N THR A 150 30.55 1.33 -4.57
CA THR A 150 31.55 2.24 -4.02
C THR A 150 31.90 3.30 -5.05
N ALA A 151 31.32 4.50 -4.91
CA ALA A 151 31.81 5.70 -5.60
C ALA A 151 33.21 6.08 -5.12
N ARG A 152 34.02 6.67 -6.01
CA ARG A 152 35.32 7.29 -5.69
C ARG A 152 35.18 8.80 -5.77
N PRO A 153 35.02 9.53 -4.65
CA PRO A 153 35.05 10.99 -4.69
C PRO A 153 36.42 11.51 -5.12
N GLU A 154 36.44 12.67 -5.80
CA GLU A 154 37.67 13.42 -6.08
C GLU A 154 38.36 13.86 -4.76
N PRO A 155 39.69 14.07 -4.76
CA PRO A 155 40.42 14.50 -3.58
C PRO A 155 39.81 15.73 -2.88
N GLY A 156 39.51 15.61 -1.59
CA GLY A 156 38.89 16.66 -0.76
C GLY A 156 37.40 16.92 -0.96
N ALA A 157 36.66 16.09 -1.72
CA ALA A 157 35.22 16.26 -1.92
C ALA A 157 34.39 15.73 -0.74
N SER A 158 33.31 16.44 -0.39
CA SER A 158 32.31 15.99 0.60
C SER A 158 31.16 15.18 -0.02
N VAL A 159 31.16 15.02 -1.34
CA VAL A 159 30.19 14.30 -2.17
C VAL A 159 30.94 13.54 -3.26
N GLY A 160 30.43 12.39 -3.69
CA GLY A 160 30.98 11.60 -4.78
C GLY A 160 29.94 11.35 -5.88
N LEU A 161 30.39 11.13 -7.11
CA LEU A 161 29.55 10.57 -8.18
C LEU A 161 29.50 9.05 -7.98
N ALA A 162 28.30 8.51 -7.75
CA ALA A 162 28.05 7.08 -7.91
C ALA A 162 27.34 6.91 -9.25
N GLU A 163 27.96 6.16 -10.16
CA GLU A 163 27.28 5.65 -11.35
C GLU A 163 26.73 4.28 -10.95
N PHE A 164 25.42 4.11 -11.12
CA PHE A 164 24.68 2.95 -10.65
C PHE A 164 23.90 2.33 -11.80
N GLU A 165 24.23 1.10 -12.14
CA GLU A 165 23.48 0.36 -13.15
C GLU A 165 22.65 -0.72 -12.46
N TYR A 166 21.43 -0.36 -12.06
CA TYR A 166 20.42 -1.35 -11.71
C TYR A 166 19.29 -1.33 -12.70
N LEU A 167 19.04 -2.51 -13.24
CA LEU A 167 18.02 -2.74 -14.23
C LEU A 167 16.74 -3.09 -13.49
N LEU A 168 15.89 -2.08 -13.27
CA LEU A 168 14.53 -2.26 -12.71
C LEU A 168 13.63 -3.18 -13.55
N GLU A 169 14.11 -3.62 -14.71
CA GLU A 169 13.46 -4.62 -15.56
C GLU A 169 13.53 -6.03 -14.95
N ASP A 170 14.51 -6.30 -14.08
CA ASP A 170 14.66 -7.59 -13.40
C ASP A 170 13.88 -7.66 -12.08
N ALA A 171 13.37 -6.53 -11.58
CA ALA A 171 12.61 -6.48 -10.34
C ALA A 171 11.33 -7.33 -10.42
N LEU A 172 11.10 -8.16 -9.40
CA LEU A 172 9.90 -8.99 -9.30
C LEU A 172 8.72 -8.13 -8.81
N LYS A 173 7.65 -8.11 -9.58
CA LYS A 173 6.43 -7.33 -9.32
C LYS A 173 5.21 -8.21 -9.56
N THR A 174 4.57 -8.67 -8.50
CA THR A 174 3.38 -9.52 -8.60
C THR A 174 2.34 -9.09 -7.59
N ASP A 175 1.09 -9.42 -7.88
CA ASP A 175 -0.04 -9.17 -7.00
C ASP A 175 -1.13 -10.21 -7.25
N ASN A 176 -2.07 -10.37 -6.32
CA ASN A 176 -3.12 -11.39 -6.40
C ASN A 176 -4.28 -10.99 -7.34
N TYR A 177 -4.59 -9.70 -7.43
CA TYR A 177 -5.72 -9.16 -8.19
C TYR A 177 -5.37 -7.98 -9.10
N THR A 178 -4.14 -7.48 -9.06
CA THR A 178 -3.65 -6.48 -10.00
C THR A 178 -2.71 -7.11 -11.02
N ASP A 179 -3.05 -6.95 -12.30
CA ASP A 179 -2.18 -7.33 -13.39
C ASP A 179 -0.85 -6.55 -13.31
N SER A 180 0.28 -7.19 -13.63
CA SER A 180 1.60 -6.55 -13.54
C SER A 180 1.75 -5.25 -14.35
N ASN A 181 0.93 -5.05 -15.39
CA ASN A 181 0.92 -3.82 -16.19
C ASN A 181 0.18 -2.65 -15.51
N ASP A 182 -0.68 -2.94 -14.53
CA ASP A 182 -1.45 -1.95 -13.78
C ASP A 182 -0.78 -1.60 -12.44
N LEU A 183 0.28 -2.32 -12.06
CA LEU A 183 1.13 -1.98 -10.92
C LEU A 183 1.89 -0.68 -11.18
N VAL A 184 1.80 0.25 -10.23
CA VAL A 184 2.45 1.56 -10.32
C VAL A 184 3.71 1.56 -9.46
N LEU A 185 4.87 1.71 -10.10
CA LEU A 185 6.14 1.90 -9.39
C LEU A 185 6.46 3.38 -9.20
N THR A 186 6.55 3.80 -7.94
CA THR A 186 7.06 5.12 -7.55
C THR A 186 8.55 5.02 -7.25
N THR A 187 9.35 5.81 -7.96
CA THR A 187 10.81 5.86 -7.81
C THR A 187 11.25 7.04 -6.93
N PRO A 188 12.40 6.95 -6.24
CA PRO A 188 12.93 8.05 -5.44
C PRO A 188 13.34 9.25 -6.30
N SER A 189 13.54 10.40 -5.66
CA SER A 189 13.95 11.64 -6.36
C SER A 189 15.39 11.61 -6.85
N GLN A 190 16.26 10.91 -6.11
CA GLN A 190 17.63 10.65 -6.52
C GLN A 190 17.66 9.40 -7.41
N LYS A 191 18.39 9.45 -8.50
CA LYS A 191 18.44 8.42 -9.54
C LYS A 191 19.88 8.11 -9.95
N ASP A 192 20.03 7.15 -10.86
CA ASP A 192 21.30 6.90 -11.53
C ASP A 192 21.91 8.19 -12.12
N GLY A 193 23.21 8.34 -11.93
CA GLY A 193 24.02 9.49 -12.35
C GLY A 193 23.99 10.69 -11.40
N ASP A 194 23.22 10.64 -10.31
CA ASP A 194 23.22 11.71 -9.31
C ASP A 194 24.46 11.67 -8.39
N LEU A 195 24.72 12.81 -7.72
CA LEU A 195 25.74 12.92 -6.69
C LEU A 195 25.21 12.41 -5.34
N PHE A 196 26.02 11.61 -4.65
CA PHE A 196 25.71 11.06 -3.33
C PHE A 196 26.71 11.55 -2.28
N PRO A 197 26.26 11.88 -1.05
CA PRO A 197 27.17 12.24 0.04
C PRO A 197 28.03 11.05 0.47
N ILE A 198 29.20 11.33 1.04
CA ILE A 198 30.00 10.28 1.73
C ILE A 198 29.16 9.66 2.85
N GLY A 199 29.17 8.33 2.93
CA GLY A 199 28.31 7.55 3.82
C GLY A 199 27.27 6.75 3.03
N THR A 200 26.22 6.30 3.73
CA THR A 200 25.15 5.50 3.13
C THR A 200 23.93 6.37 2.81
N THR A 201 23.43 6.29 1.58
CA THR A 201 22.15 6.85 1.14
C THR A 201 21.18 5.70 0.89
N THR A 202 19.95 5.82 1.39
CA THR A 202 18.86 4.86 1.15
C THR A 202 17.94 5.42 0.08
N LEU A 203 17.74 4.66 -0.98
CA LEU A 203 16.80 4.95 -2.05
C LEU A 203 15.58 4.05 -1.89
N GLU A 204 14.40 4.65 -1.68
CA GLU A 204 13.15 3.94 -1.42
C GLU A 204 12.30 3.85 -2.68
N TYR A 205 11.86 2.64 -3.03
CA TYR A 205 10.98 2.36 -4.16
C TYR A 205 9.68 1.79 -3.63
N THR A 206 8.55 2.28 -4.13
CA THR A 206 7.22 1.83 -3.67
C THR A 206 6.40 1.33 -4.86
N LEU A 207 5.95 0.08 -4.79
CA LEU A 207 5.03 -0.52 -5.73
C LEU A 207 3.61 -0.40 -5.17
N THR A 208 2.65 0.05 -5.98
CA THR A 208 1.24 0.23 -5.59
C THR A 208 0.34 -0.51 -6.56
N ASP A 209 -0.64 -1.24 -6.02
CA ASP A 209 -1.64 -1.98 -6.79
C ASP A 209 -2.86 -1.13 -7.17
N ARG A 210 -3.88 -1.77 -7.78
CA ARG A 210 -5.09 -1.07 -8.24
C ARG A 210 -6.07 -0.73 -7.11
N ALA A 211 -6.07 -1.50 -6.02
CA ALA A 211 -6.84 -1.20 -4.80
C ALA A 211 -6.20 -0.09 -3.95
N GLY A 212 -4.93 0.21 -4.23
CA GLY A 212 -4.10 1.17 -3.53
C GLY A 212 -3.42 0.58 -2.29
N ASN A 213 -3.16 -0.72 -2.23
CA ASN A 213 -2.18 -1.27 -1.28
C ASN A 213 -0.78 -1.10 -1.86
N SER A 214 0.23 -1.11 -0.99
CA SER A 214 1.59 -0.77 -1.38
C SER A 214 2.62 -1.62 -0.65
N ALA A 215 3.69 -1.94 -1.36
CA ALA A 215 4.90 -2.54 -0.81
C ALA A 215 6.11 -1.69 -1.17
N THR A 216 7.10 -1.69 -0.28
CA THR A 216 8.30 -0.86 -0.40
C THR A 216 9.53 -1.74 -0.29
N ASP A 217 10.51 -1.46 -1.16
CA ASP A 217 11.84 -2.04 -1.10
C ASP A 217 12.91 -0.95 -1.28
N VAL A 218 14.13 -1.21 -0.82
CA VAL A 218 15.17 -0.18 -0.69
C VAL A 218 16.51 -0.59 -1.28
N ILE A 219 17.17 0.37 -1.91
CA ILE A 219 18.55 0.27 -2.40
C ILE A 219 19.48 1.06 -1.46
N LEU A 220 20.62 0.47 -1.09
CA LEU A 220 21.64 1.12 -0.26
C LEU A 220 22.86 1.51 -1.09
N ILE A 221 23.13 2.80 -1.21
CA ILE A 221 24.32 3.34 -1.89
C ILE A 221 25.34 3.73 -0.83
N THR A 222 26.57 3.20 -0.86
CA THR A 222 27.60 3.54 0.13
C THR A 222 28.84 4.15 -0.51
N VAL A 223 29.03 5.45 -0.30
CA VAL A 223 30.18 6.21 -0.79
C VAL A 223 31.27 6.24 0.29
N TYR A 224 32.47 5.78 -0.06
CA TYR A 224 33.63 5.80 0.84
C TYR A 224 34.70 6.77 0.34
N ASP A 225 35.35 7.47 1.27
CA ASP A 225 36.59 8.17 0.98
C ASP A 225 37.76 7.17 0.92
N ARG A 226 38.48 7.16 -0.20
CA ARG A 226 39.66 6.32 -0.44
C ARG A 226 40.92 7.16 -0.66
N GLU A 227 40.87 8.46 -0.47
CA GLU A 227 42.03 9.34 -0.61
C GLU A 227 43.07 8.99 0.46
N SER A 228 44.32 8.80 0.02
CA SER A 228 45.44 8.67 0.96
C SER A 228 45.77 10.03 1.56
N PRO A 229 45.98 10.15 2.89
CA PRO A 229 46.29 11.44 3.50
C PRO A 229 47.61 11.99 2.95
N THR A 230 47.59 13.21 2.40
CA THR A 230 48.81 13.87 1.94
C THR A 230 49.52 14.59 3.09
N ILE A 231 50.74 14.16 3.42
CA ILE A 231 51.59 14.86 4.39
C ILE A 231 52.36 15.96 3.65
N VAL A 232 51.99 17.23 3.89
CA VAL A 232 52.78 18.38 3.44
C VAL A 232 53.88 18.67 4.45
N VAL A 233 55.13 18.37 4.09
CA VAL A 233 56.29 18.78 4.88
C VAL A 233 56.74 20.16 4.39
N PRO A 234 56.79 21.19 5.26
CA PRO A 234 57.28 22.50 4.83
C PRO A 234 58.74 22.40 4.39
N ASN A 235 59.02 22.91 3.20
CA ASN A 235 60.35 22.94 2.55
C ASN A 235 61.38 23.78 3.31
N THR A 236 60.94 24.61 4.27
CA THR A 236 61.81 25.33 5.19
C THR A 236 61.22 25.33 6.59
N PHE A 237 62.08 25.13 7.59
CA PHE A 237 61.77 25.43 8.98
C PHE A 237 62.84 26.40 9.48
N THR A 238 62.46 27.65 9.73
CA THR A 238 63.38 28.64 10.26
C THR A 238 63.62 28.38 11.74
N ILE A 239 64.85 28.03 12.10
CA ILE A 239 65.28 27.96 13.50
C ILE A 239 65.91 29.31 13.83
N PHE A 240 65.30 30.05 14.75
CA PHE A 240 65.93 31.22 15.34
C PHE A 240 66.92 30.78 16.43
N LEU A 241 68.17 31.18 16.28
CA LEU A 241 69.18 31.09 17.35
C LEU A 241 69.08 32.35 18.21
N GLY A 242 69.23 32.22 19.52
CA GLY A 242 69.51 33.37 20.39
C GLY A 242 70.88 33.96 20.07
N GLU A 243 71.16 35.18 20.55
CA GLU A 243 72.48 35.84 20.42
C GLU A 243 73.64 34.99 20.96
N ASP A 244 73.36 33.98 21.79
CA ASP A 244 74.29 33.01 22.38
C ASP A 244 74.49 31.73 21.54
N GLY A 245 73.87 31.65 20.36
CA GLY A 245 73.94 30.46 19.50
C GLY A 245 73.08 29.28 19.97
N THR A 246 72.25 29.45 21.01
CA THR A 246 71.37 28.38 21.49
C THR A 246 70.04 28.36 20.74
N ARG A 247 69.53 27.16 20.46
CA ARG A 247 68.23 26.97 19.79
C ARG A 247 67.10 27.42 20.72
N ARG A 248 66.35 28.45 20.32
CA ARG A 248 65.05 28.74 20.93
C ARG A 248 63.95 28.09 20.10
N THR A 249 63.32 27.04 20.63
CA THR A 249 62.12 26.50 20.00
C THR A 249 60.97 27.50 20.18
N HIS A 250 60.46 28.07 19.09
CA HIS A 250 59.15 28.71 19.11
C HIS A 250 58.12 27.68 19.58
N ALA A 251 57.41 27.98 20.66
CA ALA A 251 56.41 27.10 21.24
C ALA A 251 55.32 26.81 20.19
N GLY A 252 55.17 25.55 19.77
CA GLY A 252 54.09 25.20 18.83
C GLY A 252 54.09 23.78 18.29
N PHE A 253 55.19 23.02 18.34
CA PHE A 253 55.19 21.63 17.86
C PHE A 253 55.72 20.66 18.91
N ARG A 254 54.83 20.20 19.80
CA ARG A 254 55.12 19.04 20.66
C ARG A 254 55.05 17.78 19.80
N ARG A 255 56.20 17.20 19.44
CA ARG A 255 56.24 15.82 18.97
C ARG A 255 55.71 14.91 20.09
N ARG A 256 54.47 14.43 19.99
CA ARG A 256 54.06 13.25 20.77
C ARG A 256 54.81 12.07 20.17
N ARG A 257 55.87 11.60 20.83
CA ARG A 257 56.40 10.25 20.59
C ARG A 257 55.31 9.27 21.05
N ALA A 258 54.70 8.55 20.12
CA ALA A 258 54.09 7.28 20.45
C ALA A 258 55.21 6.35 20.91
N ARG A 259 55.19 5.95 22.19
CA ARG A 259 55.94 4.79 22.64
C ARG A 259 55.08 3.58 22.31
N HIS A 260 55.53 2.77 21.36
CA HIS A 260 55.18 1.36 21.35
C HIS A 260 55.92 0.70 22.50
N SER A 261 55.16 0.16 23.45
CA SER A 261 55.47 -1.09 24.15
C SER A 261 54.18 -1.75 24.56
#